data_AF-A0A7K1B444-F1
#
_entry.id   AF-A0A7K1B444-F1
#
_cell.length_a   1.000
_cell.length_b   1.000
_cell.length_c   1.000
_cell.angle_alpha   90.00
_cell.angle_beta   90.00
_cell.angle_gamma   90.00
#
_symmetry.space_group_name_H-M   'P 1'
#
loop_
_entity.id
_entity.type
_entity.pdbx_description
1 polymer ?
#
loop_
_entity_poly.entity_id
_entity_poly.type
_entity_poly.pdbx_seq_one_letter_code
_entity_poly.pdbx_strand_id
1 'polypeptide(L)'
;MGAGADFWVHECVAGNLGTTIIGTLFEGLLNVGDVVARVVVDGAAREVELTVREISMFDVLLDHLDTGCSANILVTGQGAEAVQPHSHLHVD
;
A
#
# COMPACT_ATOMS: atom_id res chain seq x y z
N MET A 1 -12.81 -6.42 -12.51
CA MET A 1 -13.51 -5.58 -11.52
C MET A 1 -13.32 -6.28 -10.17
N GLY A 2 -12.11 -6.17 -9.61
CA GLY A 2 -11.87 -6.61 -8.25
C GLY A 2 -12.53 -5.63 -7.30
N ALA A 3 -13.01 -6.10 -6.15
CA ALA A 3 -13.32 -5.20 -5.05
C ALA A 3 -11.99 -4.58 -4.60
N GLY A 4 -11.84 -3.27 -4.75
CA GLY A 4 -10.60 -2.57 -4.42
C GLY A 4 -10.21 -2.78 -2.95
N ALA A 5 -8.92 -2.62 -2.65
CA ALA A 5 -8.39 -2.74 -1.29
C ALA A 5 -8.16 -1.36 -0.67
N ASP A 6 -8.42 -1.22 0.64
CA ASP A 6 -8.10 -0.02 1.42
C ASP A 6 -7.06 -0.34 2.48
N PHE A 7 -5.88 0.27 2.35
CA PHE A 7 -4.74 0.02 3.22
C PHE A 7 -4.34 1.29 3.97
N TRP A 8 -4.35 1.21 5.29
CA TRP A 8 -3.98 2.33 6.16
C TRP A 8 -2.50 2.33 6.50
N VAL A 9 -1.85 3.45 6.25
CA VAL A 9 -0.42 3.62 6.47
C VAL A 9 -0.15 4.00 7.92
N HIS A 10 0.65 3.20 8.61
CA HIS A 10 1.20 3.54 9.92
C HIS A 10 2.51 4.31 9.77
N GLU A 11 3.42 3.75 8.97
CA GLU A 11 4.75 4.30 8.72
C GLU A 11 5.11 4.08 7.26
N CYS A 12 5.97 4.95 6.72
CA CYS A 12 6.52 4.76 5.38
C CYS A 12 7.96 5.24 5.33
N VAL A 13 8.80 4.50 4.61
CA VAL A 13 10.21 4.82 4.43
C VAL A 13 10.54 4.76 2.95
N ALA A 14 10.96 5.89 2.39
CA ALA A 14 11.49 5.94 1.04
C ALA A 14 12.90 5.35 1.02
N GLY A 15 13.15 4.40 0.12
CA GLY A 15 14.45 3.77 -0.09
C GLY A 15 14.83 3.74 -1.57
N ASN A 16 16.03 3.23 -1.84
CA ASN A 16 16.55 3.16 -3.21
C ASN A 16 15.77 2.22 -4.14
N LEU A 17 15.04 1.25 -3.57
CA LEU A 17 14.28 0.24 -4.31
C LEU A 17 12.78 0.57 -4.45
N GLY A 18 12.32 1.63 -3.80
CA GLY A 18 10.90 1.97 -3.68
C GLY A 18 10.57 2.52 -2.30
N THR A 19 9.29 2.66 -2.01
CA THR A 19 8.80 3.06 -0.69
C THR A 19 8.28 1.83 0.04
N THR A 20 8.87 1.52 1.19
CA THR A 20 8.30 0.51 2.10
C THR A 20 7.23 1.17 2.94
N ILE A 21 6.04 0.57 2.96
CA ILE A 21 4.87 1.07 3.68
C ILE A 21 4.49 0.00 4.71
N ILE A 22 4.36 0.41 5.95
CA ILE A 22 3.94 -0.43 7.06
C ILE A 22 2.52 -0.01 7.40
N GLY A 23 1.60 -0.95 7.45
CA GLY A 23 0.20 -0.61 7.65
C GLY A 23 -0.72 -1.79 7.82
N THR A 24 -2.02 -1.53 7.77
CA THR A 24 -3.07 -2.53 7.96
C THR A 24 -4.05 -2.49 6.80
N LEU A 25 -4.39 -3.65 6.26
CA LEU A 25 -5.46 -3.77 5.27
C LEU A 25 -6.81 -3.70 5.99
N PHE A 26 -7.59 -2.65 5.74
CA PHE A 26 -8.91 -2.47 6.35
C PHE A 26 -10.02 -3.17 5.60
N GLU A 27 -9.92 -3.23 4.27
CA GLU A 27 -10.94 -3.82 3.41
C GLU A 27 -10.30 -4.41 2.15
N GLY A 28 -10.89 -5.49 1.65
CA GLY A 28 -10.49 -6.13 0.40
C GLY A 28 -9.40 -7.18 0.57
N LEU A 29 -8.75 -7.48 -0.56
CA LEU A 29 -7.62 -8.39 -0.69
C LEU A 29 -6.52 -7.64 -1.44
N LEU A 30 -5.31 -7.65 -0.91
CA LEU A 30 -4.16 -7.00 -1.55
C LEU A 30 -3.21 -8.06 -2.06
N ASN A 31 -2.85 -8.02 -3.34
CA ASN A 31 -1.93 -8.98 -3.97
C ASN A 31 -0.65 -8.29 -4.43
N VAL A 32 0.42 -9.08 -4.52
CA VAL A 32 1.61 -8.65 -5.26
C VAL A 32 1.24 -8.40 -6.72
N GLY A 33 1.61 -7.22 -7.23
CA GLY A 33 1.29 -6.76 -8.58
C GLY A 33 0.12 -5.78 -8.65
N ASP A 34 -0.68 -5.65 -7.60
CA ASP A 34 -1.79 -4.70 -7.57
C ASP A 34 -1.29 -3.25 -7.63
N VAL A 35 -2.15 -2.35 -8.13
CA VAL A 35 -1.82 -0.94 -8.33
C VAL A 35 -2.54 -0.10 -7.28
N VAL A 36 -1.76 0.60 -6.46
CA VAL A 36 -2.26 1.73 -5.69
C VAL A 36 -2.52 2.86 -6.67
N ALA A 37 -3.79 3.19 -6.86
CA ALA A 37 -4.22 4.23 -7.79
C ALA A 37 -4.40 5.59 -7.09
N ARG A 38 -4.62 5.58 -5.78
CA ARG A 38 -4.94 6.80 -5.04
C ARG A 38 -4.45 6.76 -3.60
N VAL A 39 -3.94 7.89 -3.13
CA VAL A 39 -3.61 8.14 -1.72
C VAL A 39 -4.52 9.24 -1.19
N VAL A 40 -5.11 9.04 -0.01
CA VAL A 40 -5.90 10.06 0.69
C VAL A 40 -5.14 10.53 1.93
N VAL A 41 -4.82 11.82 1.97
CA VAL A 41 -4.14 12.48 3.10
C VAL A 41 -5.00 13.64 3.58
N ASP A 42 -5.34 13.68 4.87
CA ASP A 42 -6.19 14.72 5.46
C ASP A 42 -7.52 14.95 4.70
N GLY A 43 -8.08 13.88 4.14
CA GLY A 43 -9.30 13.91 3.31
C GLY A 43 -9.12 14.38 1.87
N ALA A 44 -7.91 14.75 1.45
CA ALA A 44 -7.60 15.09 0.07
C ALA A 44 -7.06 13.87 -0.69
N ALA A 45 -7.73 13.51 -1.78
CA ALA A 45 -7.30 12.46 -2.69
C ALA A 45 -6.20 12.96 -3.66
N ARG A 46 -5.18 12.13 -3.86
CA ARG A 46 -4.12 12.31 -4.85
C ARG A 46 -4.00 11.04 -5.67
N GLU A 47 -4.09 11.17 -6.98
CA GLU A 47 -3.85 10.05 -7.90
C GLU A 47 -2.36 9.72 -7.92
N VAL A 48 -2.06 8.42 -7.85
CA VAL A 48 -0.70 7.87 -7.90
C VAL A 48 -0.73 6.61 -8.77
N GLU A 49 0.44 6.13 -9.17
CA GLU A 49 0.55 4.86 -9.87
C GLU A 49 1.70 4.08 -9.25
N LEU A 50 1.40 3.36 -8.16
CA LEU A 50 2.38 2.58 -7.41
C LEU A 50 2.02 1.10 -7.48
N THR A 51 2.94 0.28 -7.98
CA THR A 51 2.77 -1.17 -8.01
C THR A 51 3.27 -1.80 -6.72
N VAL A 52 2.47 -2.68 -6.11
CA VAL A 52 2.90 -3.54 -5.01
C VAL A 52 3.89 -4.57 -5.54
N ARG A 53 5.15 -4.47 -5.11
CA ARG A 53 6.24 -5.37 -5.53
C ARG A 53 6.41 -6.55 -4.58
N GLU A 54 6.16 -6.32 -3.31
CA GLU A 54 6.38 -7.29 -2.25
C GLU A 54 5.39 -7.03 -1.13
N ILE A 55 4.90 -8.11 -0.52
CA ILE A 55 4.15 -8.09 0.73
C ILE A 55 4.93 -8.98 1.69
N SER A 56 5.24 -8.48 2.89
CA SER A 56 5.90 -9.27 3.93
C SER A 56 5.32 -9.03 5.31
N MET A 57 5.20 -10.11 6.09
CA MET A 57 4.68 -10.11 7.45
C MET A 57 5.57 -11.02 8.31
N PHE A 58 6.10 -10.50 9.42
CA PHE A 58 7.04 -11.22 10.29
C PHE A 58 8.24 -11.84 9.53
N ASP A 59 8.84 -11.05 8.62
CA ASP A 59 9.97 -11.47 7.75
C ASP A 59 9.66 -12.63 6.79
N VAL A 60 8.38 -12.93 6.56
CA VAL A 60 7.93 -13.92 5.58
C VAL A 60 7.29 -13.20 4.39
N LEU A 61 7.71 -13.58 3.18
CA LEU A 61 7.11 -13.10 1.93
C LEU A 61 5.75 -13.77 1.70
N LEU A 62 4.77 -12.96 1.28
CA LEU A 62 3.41 -13.39 0.98
C LEU A 62 3.04 -12.99 -0.44
N ASP A 63 2.16 -13.79 -1.06
CA ASP A 63 1.60 -13.45 -2.37
C ASP A 63 0.41 -12.48 -2.26
N HIS A 64 -0.26 -12.48 -1.10
CA HIS A 64 -1.40 -11.62 -0.79
C HIS A 64 -1.50 -11.30 0.71
N LEU A 65 -2.36 -10.34 1.04
CA LEU A 65 -2.70 -9.90 2.38
C LEU A 65 -4.22 -9.83 2.53
N ASP A 66 -4.74 -10.42 3.61
CA ASP A 66 -6.17 -10.42 3.94
C ASP A 66 -6.57 -9.25 4.83
N THR A 67 -7.86 -8.90 4.78
CA THR A 67 -8.45 -7.85 5.63
C THR A 67 -8.16 -8.12 7.11
N GLY A 68 -7.72 -7.08 7.82
CA GLY A 68 -7.36 -7.10 9.24
C GLY A 68 -5.90 -7.44 9.50
N CYS A 69 -5.13 -7.84 8.49
CA CYS A 69 -3.70 -8.09 8.65
C CYS A 69 -2.88 -6.80 8.57
N SER A 70 -1.84 -6.72 9.40
CA SER A 70 -0.81 -5.70 9.31
C SER A 70 0.45 -6.28 8.69
N ALA A 71 1.01 -5.59 7.69
CA ALA A 71 2.18 -6.04 6.95
C ALA A 71 3.00 -4.87 6.42
N ASN A 72 4.17 -5.21 5.91
CA ASN A 72 5.01 -4.32 5.13
C ASN A 72 4.71 -4.57 3.65
N ILE A 73 4.55 -3.51 2.87
CA ILE A 73 4.46 -3.59 1.42
C ILE A 73 5.54 -2.72 0.79
N LEU A 74 6.28 -3.26 -0.17
CA LEU A 74 7.18 -2.47 -0.99
C LEU A 74 6.42 -2.00 -2.23
N VAL A 75 6.38 -0.70 -2.46
CA VAL A 75 5.75 -0.13 -3.65
C VAL A 75 6.73 0.66 -4.50
N THR A 76 6.51 0.66 -5.81
CA THR A 76 7.33 1.40 -6.79
C THR A 76 6.46 2.08 -7.82
N GLY A 77 6.83 3.28 -8.27
CA GLY A 77 6.13 3.97 -9.36
C GLY A 77 6.13 5.48 -9.17
N GLN A 78 5.15 6.15 -9.79
CA GLN A 78 4.99 7.60 -9.72
C GLN A 78 4.07 8.01 -8.56
N GLY A 79 4.38 9.12 -7.89
CA GLY A 79 3.58 9.64 -6.78
C GLY A 79 3.90 9.01 -5.41
N ALA A 80 5.03 8.31 -5.28
CA ALA A 80 5.44 7.67 -4.02
C ALA A 80 5.66 8.71 -2.90
N GLU A 81 5.99 9.95 -3.27
CA GLU A 81 6.13 11.09 -2.36
C GLU A 81 4.80 11.58 -1.75
N ALA A 82 3.66 11.14 -2.30
CA ALA A 82 2.35 11.42 -1.74
C ALA A 82 2.00 10.50 -0.57
N VAL A 83 2.68 9.35 -0.44
CA VAL A 83 2.48 8.42 0.68
C VAL A 83 3.04 9.03 1.96
N GLN A 84 2.19 9.13 2.97
CA GLN A 84 2.54 9.67 4.28
C GLN A 84 2.01 8.76 5.38
N PRO A 85 2.60 8.80 6.59
CA PRO A 85 1.97 8.20 7.76
C PRO A 85 0.54 8.71 7.91
N HIS A 86 -0.38 7.83 8.30
CA HIS A 86 -1.80 8.13 8.50
C HIS A 86 -2.54 8.55 7.21
N SER A 87 -2.08 8.04 6.07
CA SER A 87 -2.82 8.11 4.81
C SER A 87 -3.54 6.80 4.51
N HIS A 88 -4.58 6.87 3.67
CA HIS A 88 -5.24 5.70 3.10
C HIS A 88 -4.77 5.47 1.67
N LEU A 89 -4.42 4.23 1.35
CA LEU A 89 -4.12 3.79 -0.01
C LEU A 89 -5.34 3.07 -0.56
N HIS A 90 -5.81 3.49 -1.72
CA HIS A 90 -6.82 2.77 -2.48
C HIS A 90 -6.15 1.99 -3.62
N VAL A 91 -6.42 0.70 -3.65
CA VAL A 91 -5.81 -0.26 -4.58
C VAL A 91 -6.88 -0.80 -5.52
N ASP A 92 -6.58 -0.77 -6.82
CA ASP A 92 -7.48 -1.20 -7.91
C ASP A 92 -7.20 -2.63 -8.39
#